data_AF-A0A7S2JMW4-F1
#
_entry.id   AF-A0A7S2JMW4-F1
#
_cell.length_a   1.000
_cell.length_b   1.000
_cell.length_c   1.000
_cell.angle_alpha   90.00
_cell.angle_beta   90.00
_cell.angle_gamma   90.00
#
_symmetry.space_group_name_H-M   'P 1'
#
loop_
_entity.id
_entity.type
_entity.pdbx_description
1 polymer ?
#
loop_
_entity_poly.entity_id
_entity_poly.type
_entity_poly.pdbx_seq_one_letter_code
_entity_poly.pdbx_strand_id
1 'polypeptide(L)'
;VPVWAVPDFLTRQDVPGLLDAAEFEQQRLRSRRQTASLAPGAPVVAALRRRIAQAFGVDGACLEPPRLVQYSRAGDEFEPHVDWIVDASDSQLALLGQRVATALVYVNDVPADAGGETYFPHLGFRMAPAAGAGL
;
A
#
# COMPACT_ATOMS: atom_id res chain seq x y z
N VAL A 1 0.46 -15.22 -10.04
CA VAL A 1 1.31 -14.02 -9.86
C VAL A 1 2.25 -14.31 -8.70
N PRO A 2 3.57 -14.10 -8.86
CA PRO A 2 4.52 -14.23 -7.75
C PRO A 2 4.26 -13.19 -6.65
N VAL A 3 4.62 -13.51 -5.41
CA VAL A 3 4.57 -12.61 -4.25
C VAL A 3 5.95 -12.63 -3.59
N TRP A 4 6.49 -11.47 -3.23
CA TRP A 4 7.80 -11.34 -2.58
C TRP A 4 7.66 -10.61 -1.25
N ALA A 5 7.96 -11.28 -0.14
CA ALA A 5 8.06 -10.62 1.16
C ALA A 5 9.48 -10.04 1.34
N VAL A 6 9.56 -8.75 1.65
CA VAL A 6 10.83 -8.01 1.83
C VAL A 6 10.84 -7.38 3.22
N PRO A 7 11.46 -8.02 4.24
CA PRO A 7 11.35 -7.59 5.64
C PRO A 7 11.84 -6.16 5.92
N ASP A 8 12.85 -5.69 5.18
CA ASP A 8 13.48 -4.38 5.38
C ASP A 8 13.31 -3.48 4.14
N PHE A 9 12.12 -3.49 3.53
CA PHE A 9 11.85 -2.69 2.34
C PHE A 9 11.98 -1.18 2.61
N LEU A 10 11.58 -0.72 3.80
CA LEU A 10 11.94 0.57 4.36
C LEU A 10 12.64 0.35 5.69
N THR A 11 13.57 1.23 6.04
CA THR A 11 14.11 1.19 7.40
C THR A 11 13.02 1.60 8.37
N ARG A 12 12.99 1.01 9.57
CA ARG A 12 12.06 1.42 10.64
C ARG A 12 12.18 2.91 10.99
N GLN A 13 13.33 3.53 10.72
CA GLN A 13 13.56 4.97 10.96
C GLN A 13 12.93 5.87 9.90
N ASP A 14 12.71 5.38 8.68
CA ASP A 14 12.09 6.15 7.60
C ASP A 14 10.55 6.17 7.70
N VAL A 15 9.98 5.19 8.40
CA VAL A 15 8.53 4.97 8.51
C VAL A 15 7.78 6.18 9.11
N PRO A 16 8.21 6.81 10.21
CA PRO A 16 7.52 7.98 10.76
C PRO A 16 7.38 9.12 9.75
N GLY A 17 8.38 9.34 8.89
CA GLY A 17 8.30 10.38 7.87
C GLY A 17 7.18 10.16 6.85
N LEU A 18 6.79 8.91 6.58
CA LEU A 18 5.63 8.61 5.73
C LEU A 18 4.32 8.96 6.43
N LEU A 19 4.23 8.71 7.75
CA LEU A 19 3.06 9.06 8.55
C LEU A 19 2.91 10.58 8.64
N ASP A 20 4.00 11.31 8.83
CA ASP A 20 4.01 12.78 8.88
C ASP A 20 3.63 13.42 7.53
N ALA A 21 3.90 12.72 6.42
CA ALA A 21 3.53 13.15 5.08
C ALA A 21 2.07 12.83 4.69
N ALA A 22 1.28 12.22 5.59
CA ALA A 22 -0.07 11.77 5.30
C ALA A 22 -1.12 12.88 5.49
N GLU A 23 -1.88 13.15 4.43
CA GLU A 23 -3.00 14.09 4.41
C GLU A 23 -4.31 13.31 4.30
N PHE A 24 -5.01 13.12 5.43
CA PHE A 24 -6.26 12.37 5.50
C PHE A 24 -7.41 13.09 4.78
N GLU A 25 -8.13 12.36 3.94
CA GLU A 25 -9.34 12.86 3.28
C GLU A 25 -10.43 13.17 4.33
N GLN A 26 -11.18 14.27 4.17
CA GLN A 26 -12.23 14.64 5.13
C GLN A 26 -13.31 13.54 5.23
N GLN A 27 -13.62 13.15 6.47
CA GLN A 27 -14.29 11.90 6.82
C GLN A 27 -15.66 11.69 6.16
N ARG A 28 -15.84 10.49 5.58
CA ARG A 28 -17.14 9.81 5.53
C ARG A 28 -17.31 8.98 6.79
N LEU A 29 -18.28 9.33 7.64
CA LEU A 29 -18.56 8.75 8.98
C LEU A 29 -18.81 7.21 9.04
N ARG A 30 -18.71 6.46 7.94
CA ARG A 30 -19.08 5.03 7.84
C ARG A 30 -18.08 4.11 7.13
N SER A 31 -16.88 4.57 6.77
CA SER A 31 -15.90 3.70 6.09
C SER A 31 -15.21 2.73 7.08
N ARG A 32 -15.00 1.47 6.68
CA ARG A 32 -14.18 0.46 7.40
C ARG A 32 -12.67 0.71 7.27
N ARG A 33 -12.27 1.74 6.52
CA ARG A 33 -10.88 2.19 6.39
C ARG A 33 -10.83 3.68 6.11
N GLN A 34 -9.80 4.35 6.59
CA GLN A 34 -9.49 5.73 6.22
C GLN A 34 -8.35 5.72 5.19
N THR A 35 -8.39 6.67 4.26
CA THR A 35 -7.32 6.84 3.27
C THR A 35 -6.76 8.25 3.35
N ALA A 36 -5.44 8.35 3.17
CA ALA A 36 -4.71 9.59 3.08
C ALA A 36 -3.87 9.61 1.81
N SER A 37 -3.75 10.79 1.22
CA SER A 37 -2.72 11.05 0.21
C SER A 37 -1.38 11.26 0.91
N LEU A 38 -0.29 10.82 0.31
CA LEU A 38 1.05 11.17 0.80
C LEU A 38 1.59 12.35 0.00
N ALA A 39 2.06 13.38 0.71
CA ALA A 39 2.60 14.60 0.11
C ALA A 39 3.74 14.28 -0.87
N PRO A 40 3.57 14.49 -2.20
CA PRO A 40 4.57 14.08 -3.20
C PRO A 40 5.93 14.79 -3.05
N GLY A 41 5.91 15.99 -2.47
CA GLY A 41 7.12 16.78 -2.21
C GLY A 41 7.93 16.33 -0.98
N ALA A 42 7.39 15.42 -0.16
CA ALA A 42 8.12 14.92 1.01
C ALA A 42 9.30 14.03 0.56
N PRO A 43 10.54 14.28 1.03
CA PRO A 43 11.72 13.52 0.59
C PRO A 43 11.59 12.00 0.79
N VAL A 44 10.94 11.57 1.87
CA VAL A 44 10.67 10.16 2.19
C VAL A 44 9.71 9.50 1.19
N VAL A 45 8.69 10.24 0.73
CA VAL A 45 7.74 9.74 -0.29
C VAL A 45 8.44 9.61 -1.64
N ALA A 46 9.28 10.58 -2.01
CA ALA A 46 10.10 10.50 -3.23
C ALA A 46 11.11 9.33 -3.16
N ALA A 47 11.72 9.09 -2.00
CA ALA A 47 12.63 7.96 -1.79
C ALA A 47 11.90 6.61 -1.89
N LEU A 48 10.72 6.49 -1.28
CA LEU A 48 9.85 5.32 -1.40
C LEU A 48 9.51 5.01 -2.86
N ARG A 49 9.02 6.00 -3.61
CA ARG A 49 8.67 5.85 -5.04
C ARG A 49 9.86 5.38 -5.87
N ARG A 50 11.05 5.98 -5.65
CA ARG A 50 12.28 5.56 -6.34
C ARG A 50 12.64 4.10 -6.02
N ARG A 51 12.50 3.68 -4.76
CA ARG A 51 12.79 2.30 -4.34
C ARG A 51 11.83 1.30 -4.97
N ILE A 52 10.54 1.61 -5.01
CA ILE A 52 9.52 0.79 -5.70
C ILE A 52 9.84 0.69 -7.19
N ALA A 53 10.07 1.82 -7.87
CA ALA A 53 10.40 1.83 -9.29
C ALA A 53 11.62 0.95 -9.62
N GLN A 54 12.67 1.03 -8.80
CA GLN A 54 13.86 0.18 -8.92
C GLN A 54 13.57 -1.31 -8.68
N ALA A 55 12.76 -1.63 -7.65
CA ALA A 55 12.42 -3.02 -7.33
C ALA A 55 11.62 -3.71 -8.45
N PHE A 56 10.73 -2.97 -9.11
CA PHE A 56 9.92 -3.48 -10.23
C PHE A 56 10.59 -3.31 -11.60
N GLY A 57 11.70 -2.58 -11.69
CA GLY A 57 12.37 -2.28 -12.94
C GLY A 57 11.55 -1.41 -13.89
N VAL A 58 10.78 -0.47 -13.36
CA VAL A 58 9.87 0.42 -14.11
C VAL A 58 10.26 1.89 -13.96
N ASP A 59 9.74 2.74 -14.85
CA ASP A 59 9.85 4.19 -14.68
C ASP A 59 8.98 4.67 -13.50
N GLY A 60 9.44 5.67 -12.76
CA GLY A 60 8.69 6.26 -11.65
C GLY A 60 7.36 6.92 -12.08
N ALA A 61 7.21 7.26 -13.36
CA ALA A 61 5.97 7.74 -13.97
C ALA A 61 4.90 6.66 -14.10
N CYS A 62 5.27 5.38 -14.09
CA CYS A 62 4.33 4.26 -14.08
C CYS A 62 3.66 4.06 -12.70
N LEU A 63 4.17 4.71 -11.65
CA LEU A 63 3.64 4.58 -10.30
C LEU A 63 2.50 5.57 -10.07
N GLU A 64 1.32 5.06 -9.76
CA GLU A 64 0.24 5.85 -9.16
C GLU A 64 0.73 6.57 -7.89
N PRO A 65 0.13 7.72 -7.50
CA PRO A 65 0.42 8.36 -6.22
C PRO A 65 0.19 7.39 -5.06
N PRO A 66 1.15 7.25 -4.11
CA PRO A 66 1.00 6.32 -3.01
C PRO A 66 -0.12 6.77 -2.06
N ARG A 67 -0.86 5.79 -1.57
CA ARG A 67 -2.01 5.97 -0.68
C ARG A 67 -1.71 5.31 0.66
N LEU A 68 -1.89 6.05 1.74
CA LEU A 68 -1.88 5.47 3.07
C LEU A 68 -3.29 4.98 3.40
N VAL A 69 -3.37 3.77 3.95
CA VAL A 69 -4.62 3.14 4.39
C VAL A 69 -4.52 2.86 5.87
N GLN A 70 -5.51 3.31 6.63
CA GLN A 70 -5.59 3.10 8.07
C GLN A 70 -6.85 2.30 8.43
N TYR A 71 -6.66 1.26 9.21
CA TYR A 71 -7.70 0.47 9.87
C TYR A 71 -7.68 0.85 11.35
N SER A 72 -8.78 1.40 11.88
CA SER A 72 -8.79 2.04 13.21
C SER A 72 -9.60 1.26 14.24
N ARG A 73 -10.54 0.42 13.80
CA ARG A 73 -11.47 -0.31 14.66
C ARG A 73 -11.24 -1.81 14.55
N ALA A 74 -11.55 -2.54 15.61
CA ALA A 74 -11.57 -4.00 15.54
C ALA A 74 -12.59 -4.46 14.49
N GLY A 75 -12.17 -5.36 13.59
CA GLY A 75 -12.98 -5.83 12.47
C GLY A 75 -12.98 -4.90 11.25
N ASP A 76 -12.27 -3.77 11.29
CA ASP A 76 -11.94 -3.04 10.06
C ASP A 76 -11.05 -3.96 9.19
N GLU A 77 -11.49 -4.19 7.96
CA GLU A 77 -10.83 -5.10 7.03
C GLU A 77 -10.97 -4.59 5.60
N PHE A 78 -10.19 -5.18 4.69
CA PHE A 78 -10.43 -5.05 3.27
C PHE A 78 -10.65 -6.44 2.68
N GLU A 79 -11.82 -6.64 2.10
CA GLU A 79 -12.23 -7.93 1.56
C GLU A 79 -11.27 -8.38 0.44
N PRO A 80 -11.09 -9.71 0.25
CA PRO A 80 -10.32 -10.24 -0.86
C PRO A 80 -10.81 -9.67 -2.20
N HIS A 81 -9.88 -9.11 -2.97
CA HIS A 81 -10.16 -8.44 -4.24
C HIS A 81 -8.96 -8.59 -5.18
N VAL A 82 -9.07 -7.94 -6.34
CA VAL A 82 -8.01 -7.86 -7.34
C VAL A 82 -7.65 -6.39 -7.54
N ASP A 83 -6.36 -6.11 -7.69
CA ASP A 83 -5.90 -4.73 -7.86
C ASP A 83 -6.06 -4.22 -9.28
N TRP A 84 -6.11 -5.12 -10.27
CA TRP A 84 -6.31 -4.74 -11.66
C TRP A 84 -7.71 -4.16 -11.89
N ILE A 85 -7.80 -3.22 -12.82
CA ILE A 85 -9.05 -2.60 -13.24
C ILE A 85 -9.88 -3.67 -13.95
N VAL A 86 -11.06 -3.98 -13.40
CA VAL A 86 -11.96 -5.01 -13.90
C VAL A 86 -12.89 -4.46 -14.99
N ASP A 87 -13.32 -3.21 -14.86
CA ASP A 87 -14.17 -2.56 -15.84
C ASP A 87 -13.34 -2.10 -17.04
N ALA A 88 -13.48 -2.81 -18.18
CA ALA A 88 -12.79 -2.49 -19.41
C ALA A 88 -13.17 -1.12 -20.02
N SER A 89 -14.29 -0.53 -19.57
CA SER A 89 -14.72 0.81 -19.98
C SER A 89 -14.15 1.93 -19.11
N ASP A 90 -13.41 1.59 -18.04
CA ASP A 90 -12.78 2.58 -17.19
C ASP A 90 -11.76 3.42 -17.99
N SER A 91 -11.99 4.72 -18.02
CA SER A 91 -11.14 5.70 -18.71
C SER A 91 -9.66 5.64 -18.29
N GLN A 92 -9.37 5.16 -17.07
CA GLN A 92 -8.00 4.99 -16.59
C GLN A 92 -7.23 3.97 -17.43
N LEU A 93 -7.87 2.92 -17.96
CA LEU A 93 -7.19 1.94 -18.80
C LEU A 93 -6.64 2.55 -20.09
N ALA A 94 -7.38 3.47 -20.71
CA ALA A 94 -6.95 4.16 -21.91
C ALA A 94 -5.81 5.17 -21.63
N LEU A 95 -5.80 5.78 -20.43
CA LEU A 95 -4.86 6.84 -20.07
C LEU A 95 -3.56 6.30 -19.44
N LEU A 96 -3.67 5.33 -18.54
CA LEU A 96 -2.59 4.85 -17.66
C LEU A 96 -2.24 3.39 -17.90
N GLY A 97 -3.07 2.65 -18.64
CA GLY A 97 -2.93 1.22 -18.83
C GLY A 97 -3.47 0.40 -17.65
N GLN A 98 -3.08 -0.87 -17.59
CA GLN A 98 -3.51 -1.81 -16.56
C GLN A 98 -2.45 -1.95 -15.46
N ARG A 99 -2.89 -2.16 -14.22
CA ARG A 99 -1.99 -2.49 -13.10
C ARG A 99 -1.43 -3.89 -13.28
N VAL A 100 -0.10 -3.98 -13.34
CA VAL A 100 0.64 -5.24 -13.52
C VAL A 100 1.24 -5.77 -12.21
N ALA A 101 1.41 -4.90 -11.21
CA ALA A 101 1.95 -5.22 -9.90
C ALA A 101 1.47 -4.20 -8.86
N THR A 102 1.51 -4.62 -7.59
CA THR A 102 1.22 -3.78 -6.41
C THR A 102 2.40 -3.89 -5.45
N ALA A 103 2.74 -2.77 -4.82
CA ALA A 103 3.69 -2.73 -3.71
C ALA A 103 2.92 -2.34 -2.44
N LEU A 104 2.93 -3.20 -1.43
CA LEU A 104 2.39 -2.89 -0.11
C LEU A 104 3.56 -2.66 0.85
N VAL A 105 3.45 -1.64 1.70
CA VAL A 105 4.46 -1.35 2.72
C VAL A 105 3.76 -1.10 4.05
N TYR A 106 4.12 -1.87 5.06
CA TYR A 106 3.57 -1.70 6.40
C TYR A 106 4.30 -0.57 7.13
N VAL A 107 3.53 0.36 7.66
CA VAL A 107 4.04 1.59 8.31
C VAL A 107 3.92 1.55 9.84
N ASN A 108 3.49 0.43 10.40
CA ASN A 108 3.49 0.18 11.84
C ASN A 108 3.46 -1.33 12.11
N ASP A 109 3.89 -1.71 13.30
CA ASP A 109 3.67 -3.05 13.82
C ASP A 109 2.20 -3.18 14.25
N VAL A 110 1.62 -4.38 14.08
CA VAL A 110 0.33 -4.75 14.67
C VAL A 110 0.55 -5.95 15.58
N PRO A 111 0.02 -5.96 16.82
CA PRO A 111 0.11 -7.12 17.70
C PRO A 111 -0.43 -8.39 17.04
N ALA A 112 0.23 -9.53 17.27
CA ALA A 112 -0.11 -10.79 16.61
C ALA A 112 -1.54 -11.29 16.89
N ASP A 113 -2.11 -10.90 18.04
CA ASP A 113 -3.47 -11.23 18.45
C ASP A 113 -4.54 -10.27 17.89
N ALA A 114 -4.13 -9.19 17.21
CA ALA A 114 -5.02 -8.20 16.62
C ALA A 114 -5.28 -8.40 15.11
N GLY A 115 -4.61 -9.37 14.47
CA GLY A 115 -4.78 -9.68 13.04
C GLY A 115 -4.09 -8.66 12.12
N GLY A 116 -4.76 -8.30 11.01
CA GLY A 116 -4.27 -7.30 10.05
C GLY A 116 -3.33 -7.89 8.98
N GLU A 117 -3.32 -9.21 8.79
CA GLU A 117 -2.47 -9.81 7.77
C GLU A 117 -2.93 -9.48 6.35
N THR A 118 -1.98 -9.36 5.43
CA THR A 118 -2.30 -9.45 4.01
C THR A 118 -2.37 -10.93 3.64
N TYR A 119 -3.58 -11.39 3.32
CA TYR A 119 -3.86 -12.79 2.97
C TYR A 119 -4.10 -12.95 1.47
N PHE A 120 -3.40 -13.90 0.86
CA PHE A 120 -3.61 -14.35 -0.52
C PHE A 120 -4.28 -15.74 -0.51
N PRO A 121 -5.62 -15.83 -0.58
CA PRO A 121 -6.33 -17.09 -0.33
C PRO A 121 -5.97 -18.22 -1.29
N HIS A 122 -5.82 -17.89 -2.57
CA HIS A 122 -5.47 -18.86 -3.61
C HIS A 122 -4.04 -19.40 -3.49
N LEU A 123 -3.17 -18.70 -2.75
CA LEU A 123 -1.79 -19.12 -2.49
C LEU A 123 -1.64 -19.78 -1.11
N GLY A 124 -2.63 -19.67 -0.23
CA GLY A 124 -2.50 -20.05 1.19
C GLY A 124 -1.42 -19.24 1.93
N PHE A 125 -1.02 -18.08 1.40
CA PHE A 125 0.07 -17.26 1.91
C PHE A 125 -0.48 -16.08 2.72
N ARG A 126 0.12 -15.81 3.88
CA ARG A 126 -0.20 -14.67 4.75
C ARG A 126 1.10 -13.97 5.13
N MET A 127 1.05 -12.64 5.18
CA MET A 127 2.10 -11.83 5.77
C MET A 127 1.53 -10.98 6.89
N ALA A 128 2.13 -11.11 8.08
CA ALA A 128 1.80 -10.24 9.20
C ALA A 128 2.43 -8.86 9.00
N PRO A 129 1.73 -7.77 9.39
CA PRO A 129 2.26 -6.42 9.29
C PRO A 129 3.42 -6.20 10.26
N ALA A 130 4.55 -5.75 9.74
CA ALA A 130 5.72 -5.36 10.52
C ALA A 130 6.27 -4.05 9.95
N ALA A 131 6.53 -3.06 10.81
CA ALA A 131 6.94 -1.73 10.36
C ALA A 131 8.20 -1.81 9.46
N GLY A 132 8.09 -1.25 8.26
CA GLY A 132 9.16 -1.26 7.25
C GLY A 132 9.14 -2.44 6.29
N ALA A 133 8.40 -3.51 6.59
CA ALA A 133 8.29 -4.66 5.71
C ALA A 133 7.43 -4.34 4.48
N GLY A 134 7.85 -4.86 3.33
CA GLY A 134 7.17 -4.71 2.05
C GLY A 134 6.71 -6.05 1.47
N LEU A 135 5.69 -5.98 0.63
CA LEU A 135 5.13 -7.09 -0.14
C LEU A 135 4.88 -6.69 -1.60
#